data_AF-A0A5B8CHK0-F1
#
_entry.id   AF-A0A5B8CHK0-F1
#
_cell.length_a   1.000
_cell.length_b   1.000
_cell.length_c   1.000
_cell.angle_alpha   90.00
_cell.angle_beta   90.00
_cell.angle_gamma   90.00
#
_symmetry.space_group_name_H-M   'P 1'
#
loop_
_entity.id
_entity.type
_entity.pdbx_description
1 polymer ?
#
loop_
_entity_poly.entity_id
_entity_poly.type
_entity_poly.pdbx_seq_one_letter_code
_entity_poly.pdbx_strand_id
1 'polypeptide(L)'
;MSVEGKIMAKAPKVMPAQGDEDALTLYAAVGSALSFWEASEDALMDLFKTLCGEVEPVASIAYVQAPRKVRVSMIRQAIDSYGHRMLDDERSDIVSALNRLDKLAPTRNEIAHGHVSNQTIMETGESGEQTIMAQGHYLLPALSEGGWQQRTPRFHHTFDTIYAFQEDVRDQRWLIVQAQFRMAMREQEADQEAGSEWYMQHRTALDIAARKIPASDYQRYFKPMVEW
;
A
#
# COMPACT_ATOMS: atom_id res chain seq x y z
N MET A 1 -16.17 25.54 21.27
CA MET A 1 -17.27 25.01 20.45
C MET A 1 -16.96 23.55 20.15
N SER A 2 -17.56 22.61 20.90
CA SER A 2 -17.39 21.17 20.66
C SER A 2 -18.32 20.72 19.53
N VAL A 3 -17.75 20.20 18.45
CA VAL A 3 -18.53 19.55 17.39
C VAL A 3 -18.72 18.11 17.83
N GLU A 4 -19.81 17.83 18.56
CA GLU A 4 -20.25 16.47 18.84
C GLU A 4 -20.81 15.85 17.54
N GLY A 5 -19.89 15.36 16.70
CA GLY A 5 -20.23 14.54 15.55
C GLY A 5 -20.78 13.20 16.03
N LYS A 6 -22.11 13.09 16.09
CA LYS A 6 -22.82 11.83 16.37
C LYS A 6 -22.48 10.84 15.24
N ILE A 7 -21.52 9.94 15.48
CA ILE A 7 -21.16 8.89 14.53
C ILE A 7 -22.39 7.99 14.39
N MET A 8 -23.13 8.15 13.30
CA MET A 8 -24.24 7.24 13.00
C MET A 8 -23.64 5.85 12.80
N ALA A 9 -24.12 4.87 13.56
CA ALA A 9 -23.71 3.49 13.40
C ALA A 9 -24.00 3.06 11.96
N LYS A 10 -22.96 2.58 11.25
CA LYS A 10 -23.11 2.03 9.91
C LYS A 10 -24.11 0.87 9.97
N ALA A 11 -25.07 0.84 9.05
CA ALA A 11 -26.05 -0.23 8.98
C ALA A 11 -25.35 -1.60 8.97
N PRO A 12 -25.85 -2.59 9.71
CA PRO A 12 -25.25 -3.92 9.75
C PRO A 12 -25.20 -4.51 8.34
N LYS A 13 -24.05 -5.08 7.98
CA LYS A 13 -23.88 -5.75 6.69
C LYS A 13 -24.75 -7.00 6.70
N VAL A 14 -25.62 -7.18 5.70
CA VAL A 14 -26.47 -8.36 5.56
C VAL A 14 -25.59 -9.54 5.15
N MET A 15 -25.67 -10.65 5.89
CA MET A 15 -24.95 -11.88 5.56
C MET A 15 -25.48 -12.47 4.24
N PRO A 16 -24.63 -12.86 3.28
CA PRO A 16 -25.04 -13.59 2.10
C PRO A 16 -25.82 -14.84 2.48
N ALA A 17 -26.79 -15.24 1.63
CA ALA A 17 -27.57 -16.45 1.88
C ALA A 17 -26.73 -17.74 1.74
N GLN A 18 -25.68 -17.70 0.94
CA GLN A 18 -24.78 -18.83 0.72
C GLN A 18 -23.35 -18.42 1.06
N GLY A 19 -22.73 -19.20 1.93
CA GLY A 19 -21.32 -19.12 2.28
C GLY A 19 -20.54 -20.15 1.49
N ASP A 20 -19.26 -20.27 1.83
CA ASP A 20 -18.35 -21.14 1.10
C ASP A 20 -18.66 -22.61 1.40
N GLU A 21 -18.49 -23.48 0.41
CA GLU A 21 -18.73 -24.93 0.56
C GLU A 21 -17.65 -25.61 1.41
N ASP A 22 -16.44 -25.06 1.42
CA ASP A 22 -15.26 -25.64 2.05
C ASP A 22 -14.50 -24.64 2.92
N ALA A 23 -14.25 -25.03 4.17
CA ALA A 23 -13.48 -24.23 5.12
C ALA A 23 -12.00 -24.08 4.71
N LEU A 24 -11.40 -25.09 4.07
CA LEU A 24 -9.98 -25.08 3.72
C LEU A 24 -9.69 -23.99 2.68
N THR A 25 -10.53 -23.88 1.67
CA THR A 25 -10.47 -22.83 0.64
C THR A 25 -10.54 -21.44 1.27
N LEU A 26 -11.42 -21.24 2.26
CA LEU A 26 -11.54 -19.97 2.96
C LEU A 26 -10.30 -19.66 3.82
N TYR A 27 -9.72 -20.64 4.53
CA TYR A 27 -8.46 -20.46 5.24
C TYR A 27 -7.30 -20.11 4.31
N ALA A 28 -7.22 -20.76 3.14
CA ALA A 28 -6.21 -20.46 2.14
C ALA A 28 -6.35 -19.02 1.61
N ALA A 29 -7.59 -18.57 1.36
CA ALA A 29 -7.87 -17.18 0.96
C ALA A 29 -7.44 -16.17 2.03
N VAL A 30 -7.70 -16.45 3.31
CA VAL A 30 -7.23 -15.62 4.44
C VAL A 30 -5.71 -15.49 4.43
N GLY A 31 -4.98 -16.61 4.33
CA GLY A 31 -3.52 -16.62 4.28
C GLY A 31 -2.98 -15.79 3.13
N SER A 32 -3.51 -16.01 1.92
CA SER A 32 -3.14 -15.26 0.71
C SER A 32 -3.38 -13.75 0.88
N ALA A 33 -4.57 -13.35 1.34
CA ALA A 33 -4.90 -11.94 1.54
C ALA A 33 -3.97 -11.24 2.54
N LEU A 34 -3.60 -11.90 3.64
CA LEU A 34 -2.68 -11.33 4.63
C LEU A 34 -1.25 -11.21 4.06
N SER A 35 -0.79 -12.19 3.27
CA SER A 35 0.51 -12.08 2.59
C SER A 35 0.55 -10.94 1.56
N PHE A 36 -0.54 -10.72 0.82
CA PHE A 36 -0.65 -9.57 -0.09
C PHE A 36 -0.62 -8.23 0.65
N TRP A 37 -1.27 -8.18 1.82
CA TRP A 37 -1.20 -7.01 2.69
C TRP A 37 0.22 -6.76 3.19
N GLU A 38 0.93 -7.78 3.69
CA GLU A 38 2.33 -7.65 4.13
C GLU A 38 3.24 -7.16 3.00
N ALA A 39 3.12 -7.73 1.80
CA ALA A 39 3.85 -7.26 0.63
C ALA A 39 3.54 -5.80 0.27
N SER A 40 2.34 -5.30 0.57
CA SER A 40 2.03 -3.86 0.42
C SER A 40 2.71 -3.00 1.48
N GLU A 41 2.89 -3.52 2.70
CA GLU A 41 3.63 -2.83 3.77
C GLU A 41 5.12 -2.72 3.46
N ASP A 42 5.70 -3.76 2.82
CA ASP A 42 7.07 -3.74 2.31
C ASP A 42 7.25 -2.69 1.22
N ALA A 43 6.34 -2.62 0.24
CA ALA A 43 6.37 -1.59 -0.79
C ALA A 43 6.28 -0.17 -0.22
N LEU A 44 5.51 0.03 0.86
CA LEU A 44 5.43 1.32 1.57
C LEU A 44 6.75 1.67 2.27
N MET A 45 7.44 0.70 2.85
CA MET A 45 8.78 0.89 3.41
C MET A 45 9.78 1.31 2.32
N ASP A 46 9.77 0.61 1.19
CA ASP A 46 10.72 0.92 0.12
C ASP A 46 10.43 2.28 -0.51
N LEU A 47 9.15 2.65 -0.66
CA LEU A 47 8.76 4.02 -1.04
C LEU A 47 9.32 5.04 -0.05
N PHE A 48 9.17 4.81 1.26
CA PHE A 48 9.70 5.70 2.29
C PHE A 48 11.23 5.87 2.17
N LYS A 49 11.96 4.78 1.89
CA LYS A 49 13.40 4.83 1.63
C LYS A 49 13.72 5.66 0.39
N THR A 50 13.06 5.39 -0.73
CA THR A 50 13.27 6.13 -1.98
C THR A 50 13.04 7.64 -1.79
N LEU A 51 11.95 8.03 -1.12
CA LEU A 51 11.64 9.44 -0.88
C LEU A 51 12.70 10.14 -0.02
N CYS A 52 13.18 9.47 1.03
CA CYS A 52 14.16 10.02 1.96
C CYS A 52 15.62 9.92 1.45
N GLY A 53 15.89 9.17 0.38
CA GLY A 53 17.24 8.99 -0.15
C GLY A 53 18.06 7.97 0.66
N GLU A 54 19.33 8.26 0.95
CA GLU A 54 20.13 7.44 1.87
C GLU A 54 19.54 7.50 3.29
N VAL A 55 18.69 6.53 3.61
CA VAL A 55 18.04 6.48 4.92
C VAL A 55 18.98 5.92 5.96
N GLU A 56 19.24 6.71 7.01
CA GLU A 56 19.95 6.22 8.18
C GLU A 56 19.27 4.95 8.74
N PRO A 57 20.05 3.91 9.13
CA PRO A 57 19.48 2.67 9.66
C PRO A 57 18.46 2.88 10.80
N VAL A 58 18.69 3.89 11.64
CA VAL A 58 17.80 4.26 12.75
C VAL A 58 16.43 4.69 12.25
N ALA A 59 16.34 5.46 11.17
CA ALA A 59 15.06 5.89 10.60
C ALA A 59 14.27 4.72 10.01
N SER A 60 14.95 3.75 9.39
CA SER A 60 14.31 2.51 8.91
C SER A 60 13.73 1.69 10.07
N ILE A 61 14.48 1.52 11.16
CA ILE A 61 14.01 0.81 12.37
C ILE A 61 12.81 1.53 12.98
N ALA A 62 12.89 2.85 13.12
CA ALA A 62 11.79 3.67 13.64
C ALA A 62 10.53 3.52 12.78
N TYR A 63 10.67 3.49 11.45
CA TYR A 63 9.56 3.22 10.56
C TYR A 63 8.95 1.82 10.82
N VAL A 64 9.74 0.74 10.83
CA VAL A 64 9.22 -0.63 11.07
C VAL A 64 8.44 -0.73 12.38
N GLN A 65 8.96 -0.12 13.45
CA GLN A 65 8.37 -0.18 14.78
C GLN A 65 7.12 0.71 14.92
N ALA A 66 6.92 1.66 14.01
CA ALA A 66 5.81 2.59 14.08
C ALA A 66 4.47 1.90 13.74
N PRO A 67 3.38 2.24 14.47
CA PRO A 67 2.04 1.83 14.09
C PRO A 67 1.71 2.27 12.66
N ARG A 68 0.89 1.50 11.93
CA ARG A 68 0.55 1.78 10.53
C ARG A 68 0.13 3.23 10.28
N LYS A 69 -0.74 3.80 11.13
CA LYS A 69 -1.19 5.20 11.00
C LYS A 69 -0.03 6.20 11.05
N VAL A 70 0.97 5.92 11.90
CA VAL A 70 2.18 6.73 12.01
C VAL A 70 3.05 6.56 10.77
N ARG A 71 3.25 5.32 10.29
CA ARG A 71 3.99 5.06 9.04
C ARG A 71 3.41 5.81 7.84
N VAL A 72 2.07 5.80 7.67
CA VAL A 72 1.42 6.57 6.60
C VAL A 72 1.65 8.09 6.77
N SER A 73 1.63 8.60 8.01
CA SER A 73 1.98 10.00 8.28
C SER A 73 3.43 10.31 7.93
N MET A 74 4.37 9.40 8.23
CA MET A 74 5.78 9.55 7.86
C MET A 74 5.96 9.62 6.34
N ILE A 75 5.27 8.78 5.58
CA ILE A 75 5.30 8.85 4.10
C ILE A 75 4.74 10.18 3.61
N ARG A 76 3.59 10.63 4.14
CA ARG A 76 3.01 11.93 3.74
C ARG A 76 3.97 13.09 4.01
N GLN A 77 4.62 13.11 5.17
CA GLN A 77 5.64 14.11 5.49
C GLN A 77 6.85 14.02 4.57
N ALA A 78 7.28 12.81 4.21
CA ALA A 78 8.35 12.61 3.23
C ALA A 78 7.95 13.13 1.84
N ILE A 79 6.72 12.89 1.39
CA ILE A 79 6.18 13.46 0.14
C ILE A 79 6.13 14.99 0.21
N ASP A 80 5.73 15.58 1.32
CA ASP A 80 5.66 17.04 1.44
C ASP A 80 7.06 17.69 1.49
N SER A 81 8.04 17.01 2.09
CA SER A 81 9.41 17.50 2.21
C SER A 81 10.24 17.29 0.93
N TYR A 82 10.05 16.13 0.29
CA TYR A 82 10.86 15.67 -0.85
C TYR A 82 10.05 15.56 -2.16
N GLY A 83 8.85 16.15 -2.20
CA GLY A 83 7.96 16.07 -3.36
C GLY A 83 8.53 16.69 -4.62
N HIS A 84 9.55 17.55 -4.52
CA HIS A 84 10.29 18.08 -5.66
C HIS A 84 11.03 16.99 -6.47
N ARG A 85 11.24 15.80 -5.90
CA ARG A 85 11.81 14.63 -6.59
C ARG A 85 10.77 13.85 -7.40
N MET A 86 9.50 14.20 -7.28
CA MET A 86 8.37 13.48 -7.88
C MET A 86 7.71 14.32 -8.97
N LEU A 87 7.17 13.64 -9.97
CA LEU A 87 6.20 14.26 -10.89
C LEU A 87 4.81 14.31 -10.23
N ASP A 88 3.96 15.21 -10.72
CA ASP A 88 2.61 15.42 -10.15
C ASP A 88 1.72 14.17 -10.25
N ASP A 89 1.84 13.40 -11.33
CA ASP A 89 1.12 12.15 -11.54
C ASP A 89 1.59 11.06 -10.56
N GLU A 90 2.91 10.90 -10.38
CA GLU A 90 3.50 9.98 -9.39
C GLU A 90 3.02 10.32 -7.96
N ARG A 91 3.03 11.61 -7.60
CA ARG A 91 2.53 12.08 -6.30
C ARG A 91 1.05 11.76 -6.14
N SER A 92 0.24 12.03 -7.17
CA SER A 92 -1.19 11.74 -7.18
C SER A 92 -1.47 10.26 -7.01
N ASP A 93 -0.78 9.40 -7.77
CA ASP A 93 -0.89 7.93 -7.70
C ASP A 93 -0.60 7.42 -6.29
N ILE A 94 0.52 7.85 -5.70
CA ILE A 94 0.93 7.44 -4.35
C ILE A 94 -0.07 7.91 -3.29
N VAL A 95 -0.47 9.18 -3.30
CA VAL A 95 -1.42 9.70 -2.32
C VAL A 95 -2.78 9.01 -2.43
N SER A 96 -3.24 8.75 -3.66
CA SER A 96 -4.47 7.99 -3.92
C SER A 96 -4.38 6.58 -3.35
N ALA A 97 -3.29 5.85 -3.65
CA ALA A 97 -3.05 4.50 -3.17
C ALA A 97 -2.97 4.42 -1.64
N LEU A 98 -2.28 5.36 -0.98
CA LEU A 98 -2.22 5.45 0.49
C LEU A 98 -3.62 5.61 1.10
N ASN A 99 -4.43 6.51 0.56
CA ASN A 99 -5.80 6.73 1.03
C ASN A 99 -6.69 5.50 0.84
N ARG A 100 -6.49 4.74 -0.24
CA ARG A 100 -7.23 3.51 -0.52
C ARG A 100 -6.80 2.39 0.42
N LEU A 101 -5.50 2.18 0.63
CA LEU A 101 -4.99 1.20 1.60
C LEU A 101 -5.47 1.49 3.03
N ASP A 102 -5.53 2.77 3.44
CA ASP A 102 -6.09 3.14 4.74
C ASP A 102 -7.57 2.77 4.90
N LYS A 103 -8.35 2.85 3.82
CA LYS A 103 -9.76 2.41 3.80
C LYS A 103 -9.90 0.89 3.87
N LEU A 104 -8.88 0.14 3.42
CA LEU A 104 -8.85 -1.33 3.45
C LEU A 104 -8.36 -1.89 4.80
N ALA A 105 -7.66 -1.09 5.61
CA ALA A 105 -7.12 -1.53 6.90
C ALA A 105 -8.17 -2.10 7.89
N PRO A 106 -9.40 -1.59 7.99
CA PRO A 106 -10.45 -2.23 8.79
C PRO A 106 -10.76 -3.65 8.31
N THR A 107 -10.94 -3.85 7.00
CA THR A 107 -11.20 -5.17 6.40
C THR A 107 -10.04 -6.13 6.64
N ARG A 108 -8.79 -5.66 6.54
CA ARG A 108 -7.62 -6.45 6.93
C ARG A 108 -7.70 -6.94 8.37
N ASN A 109 -8.12 -6.09 9.30
CA ASN A 109 -8.25 -6.47 10.71
C ASN A 109 -9.39 -7.48 10.94
N GLU A 110 -10.50 -7.32 10.21
CA GLU A 110 -11.58 -8.33 10.21
C GLU A 110 -11.06 -9.68 9.71
N ILE A 111 -10.27 -9.70 8.63
CA ILE A 111 -9.67 -10.92 8.08
C ILE A 111 -8.67 -11.54 9.06
N ALA A 112 -7.77 -10.75 9.63
CA ALA A 112 -6.70 -11.22 10.52
C ALA A 112 -7.20 -11.77 11.87
N HIS A 113 -8.34 -11.28 12.34
CA HIS A 113 -8.93 -11.67 13.64
C HIS A 113 -10.23 -12.47 13.48
N GLY A 114 -10.56 -12.86 12.26
CA GLY A 114 -11.71 -13.70 11.98
C GLY A 114 -11.46 -15.16 12.33
N HIS A 115 -12.53 -15.92 12.52
CA HIS A 115 -12.49 -17.38 12.61
C HIS A 115 -13.45 -17.97 11.57
N VAL A 116 -13.04 -19.07 10.94
CA VAL A 116 -13.91 -19.76 9.98
C VAL A 116 -14.88 -20.64 10.75
N SER A 117 -16.16 -20.53 10.44
CA SER A 117 -17.21 -21.32 11.06
C SER A 117 -18.27 -21.71 10.04
N ASN A 118 -18.79 -22.93 10.16
CA ASN A 118 -19.98 -23.35 9.40
C ASN A 118 -21.22 -22.82 10.10
N GLN A 119 -22.04 -22.05 9.41
CA GLN A 119 -23.26 -21.47 9.95
C GLN A 119 -24.47 -21.94 9.17
N THR A 120 -25.56 -22.19 9.89
CA THR A 120 -26.91 -22.30 9.34
C THR A 120 -27.79 -21.37 10.15
N ILE A 121 -28.19 -20.25 9.55
CA ILE A 121 -29.08 -19.27 10.17
C ILE A 121 -30.48 -19.52 9.64
N MET A 122 -31.42 -19.78 10.55
CA MET A 122 -32.84 -19.95 10.25
C MET A 122 -33.62 -18.76 10.79
N GLU A 123 -34.60 -18.30 10.04
CA GLU A 123 -35.61 -17.36 10.50
C GLU A 123 -36.97 -18.06 10.55
N THR A 124 -37.70 -17.85 11.64
CA THR A 124 -39.06 -18.36 11.77
C THR A 124 -40.01 -17.25 11.34
N GLY A 125 -40.71 -17.46 10.22
CA GLY A 125 -41.73 -16.52 9.75
C GLY A 125 -42.93 -16.44 10.69
N GLU A 126 -43.82 -15.47 10.45
CA GLU A 126 -45.05 -15.27 11.24
C GLU A 126 -45.98 -16.50 11.24
N SER A 127 -45.91 -17.32 10.19
CA SER A 127 -46.63 -18.59 10.06
C SER A 127 -46.02 -19.75 10.86
N GLY A 128 -44.86 -19.56 11.49
CA GLY A 128 -44.07 -20.62 12.13
C GLY A 128 -43.20 -21.44 11.16
N GLU A 129 -43.22 -21.14 9.85
CA GLU A 129 -42.34 -21.77 8.87
C GLU A 129 -40.90 -21.32 9.07
N GLN A 130 -39.96 -22.27 9.08
CA GLN A 130 -38.53 -22.00 9.18
C GLN A 130 -37.92 -21.86 7.79
N THR A 131 -37.36 -20.69 7.49
CA THR A 131 -36.62 -20.43 6.25
C THR A 131 -35.14 -20.31 6.55
N ILE A 132 -34.30 -21.00 5.77
CA ILE A 132 -32.84 -20.86 5.86
C ILE A 132 -32.46 -19.50 5.25
N MET A 133 -31.97 -18.60 6.09
CA MET A 133 -31.54 -17.25 5.69
C MET A 133 -30.10 -17.21 5.23
N ALA A 134 -29.24 -18.03 5.83
CA ALA A 134 -27.84 -18.16 5.45
C ALA A 134 -27.32 -19.57 5.75
N GLN A 135 -26.54 -20.17 4.85
CA GLN A 135 -25.88 -21.46 5.08
C GLN A 135 -24.48 -21.50 4.48
N GLY A 136 -23.54 -22.17 5.14
CA GLY A 136 -22.19 -22.43 4.63
C GLY A 136 -21.08 -21.93 5.54
N HIS A 137 -19.84 -21.96 5.04
CA HIS A 137 -18.67 -21.47 5.76
C HIS A 137 -18.48 -19.97 5.57
N TYR A 138 -18.23 -19.28 6.67
CA TYR A 138 -17.94 -17.84 6.68
C TYR A 138 -16.78 -17.54 7.63
N LEU A 139 -16.05 -16.47 7.32
CA LEU A 139 -15.11 -15.86 8.26
C LEU A 139 -15.86 -14.84 9.11
N LEU A 140 -15.96 -15.11 10.41
CA LEU A 140 -16.76 -14.35 11.36
C LEU A 140 -15.88 -13.77 12.47
N PRO A 141 -16.32 -12.74 13.21
CA PRO A 141 -15.59 -12.22 14.35
C PRO A 141 -15.24 -13.33 15.33
N ALA A 142 -13.98 -13.44 15.75
CA ALA A 142 -13.60 -14.38 16.83
C ALA A 142 -14.52 -14.18 18.05
N LEU A 143 -14.99 -15.29 18.62
CA LEU A 143 -15.83 -15.27 19.82
C LEU A 143 -15.10 -14.49 20.92
N SER A 144 -15.75 -13.46 21.49
CA SER A 144 -15.18 -12.75 22.63
C SER A 144 -15.07 -13.69 23.83
N GLU A 145 -13.98 -13.61 24.58
CA GLU A 145 -13.70 -14.41 25.80
C GLU A 145 -14.81 -14.36 26.86
N GLY A 146 -15.77 -13.42 26.76
CA GLY A 146 -16.87 -13.20 27.71
C GLY A 146 -18.13 -14.08 27.54
N GLY A 147 -18.11 -15.12 26.70
CA GLY A 147 -19.15 -16.16 26.65
C GLY A 147 -20.06 -16.17 25.41
N TRP A 148 -20.85 -17.25 25.31
CA TRP A 148 -21.73 -17.65 24.20
C TRP A 148 -22.96 -16.74 23.99
N GLN A 149 -22.82 -15.42 24.09
CA GLN A 149 -23.90 -14.55 23.62
C GLN A 149 -23.88 -14.52 22.09
N GLN A 150 -24.96 -15.04 21.46
CA GLN A 150 -25.25 -14.83 20.04
C GLN A 150 -25.33 -13.32 19.78
N ARG A 151 -24.21 -12.72 19.41
CA ARG A 151 -24.18 -11.35 18.87
C ARG A 151 -24.39 -11.46 17.37
N THR A 152 -25.17 -10.54 16.81
CA THR A 152 -25.25 -10.34 15.37
C THR A 152 -23.82 -10.16 14.85
N PRO A 153 -23.37 -10.97 13.87
CA PRO A 153 -22.00 -10.91 13.38
C PRO A 153 -21.73 -9.52 12.80
N ARG A 154 -20.70 -8.84 13.34
CA ARG A 154 -20.33 -7.47 12.92
C ARG A 154 -19.81 -7.42 11.48
N PHE A 155 -19.18 -8.50 11.05
CA PHE A 155 -18.72 -8.73 9.69
C PHE A 155 -18.90 -10.20 9.34
N HIS A 156 -18.84 -10.49 8.05
CA HIS A 156 -18.79 -11.83 7.49
C HIS A 156 -18.02 -11.71 6.18
N HIS A 157 -17.13 -12.67 5.92
CA HIS A 157 -16.41 -12.76 4.66
C HIS A 157 -16.53 -14.18 4.09
N THR A 158 -16.74 -14.25 2.79
CA THR A 158 -16.60 -15.44 1.94
C THR A 158 -15.27 -15.36 1.18
N PHE A 159 -14.83 -16.43 0.51
CA PHE A 159 -13.61 -16.40 -0.29
C PHE A 159 -13.67 -15.29 -1.35
N ASP A 160 -14.83 -15.07 -2.00
CA ASP A 160 -15.02 -14.01 -2.99
C ASP A 160 -14.73 -12.63 -2.42
N THR A 161 -15.24 -12.32 -1.22
CA THR A 161 -15.02 -11.02 -0.58
C THR A 161 -13.56 -10.84 -0.16
N ILE A 162 -12.86 -11.91 0.20
CA ILE A 162 -11.45 -11.89 0.57
C ILE A 162 -10.57 -11.70 -0.67
N TYR A 163 -10.87 -12.37 -1.77
CA TYR A 163 -10.15 -12.17 -3.02
C TYR A 163 -10.39 -10.77 -3.59
N ALA A 164 -11.60 -10.22 -3.50
CA ALA A 164 -11.85 -8.83 -3.88
C ALA A 164 -10.97 -7.85 -3.07
N PHE A 165 -10.86 -8.05 -1.75
CA PHE A 165 -9.92 -7.31 -0.91
C PHE A 165 -8.46 -7.48 -1.38
N GLN A 166 -8.05 -8.71 -1.71
CA GLN A 166 -6.71 -9.00 -2.19
C GLN A 166 -6.38 -8.25 -3.50
N GLU A 167 -7.31 -8.25 -4.45
CA GLU A 167 -7.18 -7.55 -5.72
C GLU A 167 -7.09 -6.03 -5.50
N ASP A 168 -7.94 -5.48 -4.62
CA ASP A 168 -7.89 -4.06 -4.24
C ASP A 168 -6.51 -3.69 -3.65
N VAL A 169 -5.97 -4.51 -2.74
CA VAL A 169 -4.62 -4.33 -2.16
C VAL A 169 -3.53 -4.42 -3.22
N ARG A 170 -3.62 -5.41 -4.12
CA ARG A 170 -2.66 -5.61 -5.21
C ARG A 170 -2.61 -4.40 -6.13
N ASP A 171 -3.77 -3.86 -6.50
CA ASP A 171 -3.88 -2.72 -7.39
C ASP A 171 -3.30 -1.46 -6.75
N GLN A 172 -3.56 -1.22 -5.46
CA GLN A 172 -2.95 -0.08 -4.76
C GLN A 172 -1.43 -0.23 -4.62
N ARG A 173 -0.96 -1.43 -4.30
CA ARG A 173 0.48 -1.73 -4.23
C ARG A 173 1.15 -1.50 -5.58
N TRP A 174 0.52 -1.92 -6.67
CA TRP A 174 1.04 -1.74 -8.03
C TRP A 174 1.25 -0.26 -8.37
N LEU A 175 0.31 0.62 -8.02
CA LEU A 175 0.47 2.07 -8.23
C LEU A 175 1.70 2.63 -7.49
N ILE A 176 1.91 2.20 -6.25
CA ILE A 176 3.08 2.63 -5.45
C ILE A 176 4.39 2.15 -6.10
N VAL A 177 4.46 0.86 -6.45
CA VAL A 177 5.66 0.27 -7.05
C VAL A 177 5.96 0.89 -8.42
N GLN A 178 4.94 1.17 -9.23
CA GLN A 178 5.10 1.83 -10.52
C GLN A 178 5.63 3.26 -10.37
N ALA A 179 5.06 4.06 -9.49
CA ALA A 179 5.55 5.41 -9.22
C ALA A 179 7.00 5.38 -8.71
N GLN A 180 7.31 4.48 -7.78
CA GLN A 180 8.67 4.29 -7.26
C GLN A 180 9.66 3.90 -8.36
N PHE A 181 9.29 2.97 -9.25
CA PHE A 181 10.13 2.55 -10.37
C PHE A 181 10.41 3.71 -11.33
N ARG A 182 9.40 4.51 -11.68
CA ARG A 182 9.58 5.70 -12.52
C ARG A 182 10.51 6.73 -11.88
N MET A 183 10.38 6.95 -10.57
CA MET A 183 11.29 7.82 -9.83
C MET A 183 12.74 7.32 -9.88
N ALA A 184 12.96 6.03 -9.62
CA ALA A 184 14.29 5.42 -9.61
C ALA A 184 14.95 5.45 -11.00
N MET A 185 14.19 5.17 -12.06
CA MET A 185 14.70 5.25 -13.43
C MET A 185 15.13 6.67 -13.80
N ARG A 186 14.32 7.68 -13.44
CA ARG A 186 14.66 9.09 -13.69
C ARG A 186 15.91 9.52 -12.92
N GLU A 187 16.06 9.09 -11.68
CA GLU A 187 17.26 9.36 -10.88
C GLU A 187 18.50 8.70 -11.50
N GLN A 188 18.38 7.44 -11.94
CA GLN A 188 19.46 6.74 -12.63
C GLN A 188 19.85 7.42 -13.96
N GLU A 189 18.88 7.89 -14.74
CA GLU A 189 19.12 8.64 -15.98
C GLU A 189 19.86 9.96 -15.69
N ALA A 190 19.43 10.72 -14.69
CA ALA A 190 20.10 11.94 -14.27
C ALA A 190 21.55 11.68 -13.80
N ASP A 191 21.79 10.61 -13.05
CA ASP A 191 23.13 10.22 -12.61
C ASP A 191 24.03 9.80 -13.78
N GLN A 192 23.48 9.11 -14.78
CA GLN A 192 24.21 8.74 -15.99
C GLN A 192 24.57 9.97 -16.83
N GLU A 193 23.66 10.93 -16.96
CA GLU A 193 23.91 12.19 -17.65
C GLU A 193 24.99 13.01 -16.93
N ALA A 194 24.87 13.17 -15.61
CA ALA A 194 25.85 13.88 -14.79
C ALA A 194 27.23 13.20 -14.79
N GLY A 195 27.27 11.87 -14.71
CA GLY A 195 28.50 11.08 -14.76
C GLY A 195 29.16 11.13 -16.14
N SER A 196 28.37 11.07 -17.21
CA SER A 196 28.82 11.26 -18.60
C SER A 196 29.40 12.65 -18.79
N GLU A 197 28.70 13.68 -18.29
CA GLU A 197 29.20 15.05 -18.29
C GLU A 197 30.53 15.11 -17.57
N TRP A 198 30.60 14.71 -16.30
CA TRP A 198 31.83 14.70 -15.49
C TRP A 198 32.99 13.96 -16.17
N TYR A 199 32.73 12.79 -16.76
CA TYR A 199 33.74 12.04 -17.51
C TYR A 199 34.26 12.82 -18.72
N MET A 200 33.35 13.46 -19.48
CA MET A 200 33.72 14.33 -20.60
C MET A 200 34.53 15.54 -20.12
N GLN A 201 34.16 16.13 -18.97
CA GLN A 201 34.90 17.22 -18.37
C GLN A 201 36.33 16.80 -17.99
N HIS A 202 36.46 15.65 -17.31
CA HIS A 202 37.73 15.10 -16.87
C HIS A 202 38.64 14.72 -18.05
N ARG A 203 38.10 14.03 -19.05
CA ARG A 203 38.85 13.64 -20.26
C ARG A 203 39.34 14.85 -21.05
N THR A 204 38.51 15.87 -21.20
CA THR A 204 38.90 17.12 -21.87
C THR A 204 40.02 17.81 -21.12
N ALA A 205 39.97 17.85 -19.79
CA ALA A 205 41.05 18.40 -18.97
C ALA A 205 42.38 17.64 -19.16
N LEU A 206 42.34 16.30 -19.22
CA LEU A 206 43.52 15.47 -19.49
C LEU A 206 44.09 15.70 -20.90
N ASP A 207 43.26 15.83 -21.93
CA ASP A 207 43.71 16.07 -23.29
C ASP A 207 44.31 17.48 -23.46
N ILE A 208 43.84 18.49 -22.71
CA ILE A 208 44.48 19.82 -22.62
C ILE A 208 45.85 19.71 -21.94
N ALA A 209 45.93 19.01 -20.79
CA ALA A 209 47.19 18.83 -20.07
C ALA A 209 48.25 18.11 -20.92
N ALA A 210 47.81 17.14 -21.74
CA ALA A 210 48.65 16.44 -22.71
C ALA A 210 48.93 17.24 -24.00
N ARG A 211 48.45 18.49 -24.12
CA ARG A 211 48.58 19.38 -25.30
C ARG A 211 48.02 18.78 -26.59
N LYS A 212 47.08 17.84 -26.51
CA LYS A 212 46.40 17.28 -27.68
C LYS A 212 45.34 18.23 -28.23
N ILE A 213 44.77 19.05 -27.35
CA ILE A 213 43.81 20.10 -27.70
C ILE A 213 44.26 21.45 -27.09
N PRO A 214 44.03 22.58 -27.77
CA PRO A 214 44.32 23.91 -27.23
C PRO A 214 43.43 24.21 -26.02
N ALA A 215 43.99 24.87 -25.00
CA ALA A 215 43.22 25.29 -23.81
C ALA A 215 42.09 26.28 -24.16
N SER A 216 42.24 27.07 -25.23
CA SER A 216 41.20 27.97 -25.76
C SER A 216 39.94 27.22 -26.20
N ASP A 217 40.08 25.94 -26.55
CA ASP A 217 38.99 25.15 -27.10
C ASP A 217 38.17 24.48 -26.00
N TYR A 218 38.58 24.58 -24.73
CA TYR A 218 37.84 24.03 -23.59
C TYR A 218 36.38 24.46 -23.63
N GLN A 219 36.10 25.75 -23.76
CA GLN A 219 34.72 26.29 -23.83
C GLN A 219 33.92 25.79 -25.04
N ARG A 220 34.58 25.36 -26.13
CA ARG A 220 33.92 24.82 -27.32
C ARG A 220 33.40 23.40 -27.09
N TYR A 221 34.09 22.63 -26.25
CA TYR A 221 33.67 21.29 -25.82
C TYR A 221 32.76 21.31 -24.58
N PHE A 222 32.67 22.46 -23.91
CA PHE A 222 31.97 22.63 -22.64
C PHE A 222 30.75 23.54 -22.72
N LYS A 223 30.28 23.91 -23.92
CA LYS A 223 29.04 24.68 -24.03
C LYS A 223 27.94 23.83 -23.39
N PRO A 224 27.39 24.21 -22.23
CA PRO A 224 26.47 23.35 -21.52
C PRO A 224 25.29 23.08 -22.45
N MET A 225 24.82 21.83 -22.51
CA MET A 225 23.60 21.45 -23.25
C MET A 225 22.35 22.00 -22.55
N VAL A 226 22.38 23.26 -22.12
CA VAL A 226 21.33 23.96 -21.35
C VAL A 226 20.48 24.87 -22.26
N GLU A 227 20.61 24.71 -23.58
CA GLU A 227 19.69 25.32 -24.56
C GLU A 227 18.81 24.25 -25.20
N TRP A 228 17.96 23.57 -24.40
CA TRP A 228 16.81 22.78 -24.89
C TRP A 228 15.61 22.93 -23.95
#